data_AF-A7I3X5-F1
#
_entry.id   AF-A7I3X5-F1
#
_cell.length_a   1.000
_cell.length_b   1.000
_cell.length_c   1.000
_cell.angle_alpha   90.00
_cell.angle_beta   90.00
_cell.angle_gamma   90.00
#
_symmetry.space_group_name_H-M   'P 1'
#
loop_
_entity.id
_entity.type
_entity.pdbx_description
1 polymer ?
#
loop_
_entity_poly.entity_id
_entity_poly.type
_entity_poly.pdbx_seq_one_letter_code
_entity_poly.pdbx_strand_id
1 'polypeptide(L)'
;MKKGFSIGSIVFLLIIIFVIVKVVMPKVNAVKDGTLGMASGMLLKGAYEDIKSDYFAQGELRSLNSSIKNISLKDSFSEADWNSVPQIDKPIDFSIGGSKDKGNMIVCARIIFKKDDKGIYLTVEPENHKRELCEQFQQSSEFQQYSSSNFYLED
;
A
#
# COMPACT_ATOMS: atom_id res chain seq x y z
N MET A 1 28.85 -8.88 -53.21
CA MET A 1 27.36 -8.93 -53.20
C MET A 1 26.84 -7.84 -52.26
N LYS A 2 26.35 -6.71 -52.79
CA LYS A 2 25.74 -5.64 -51.99
C LYS A 2 24.27 -5.98 -51.80
N LYS A 3 23.85 -6.32 -50.57
CA LYS A 3 22.45 -6.58 -50.25
C LYS A 3 21.69 -5.24 -50.29
N GLY A 4 20.82 -5.10 -51.29
CA GLY A 4 19.91 -3.97 -51.42
C GLY A 4 18.89 -4.00 -50.28
N PHE A 5 18.88 -2.94 -49.47
CA PHE A 5 17.91 -2.76 -48.39
C PHE A 5 16.59 -2.29 -49.02
N SER A 6 15.61 -3.19 -49.11
CA SER A 6 14.31 -2.89 -49.71
C SER A 6 13.49 -1.98 -48.80
N ILE A 7 13.08 -0.83 -49.33
CA ILE A 7 12.29 0.20 -48.64
C ILE A 7 10.98 -0.36 -48.06
N GLY A 8 10.42 -1.42 -48.65
CA GLY A 8 9.22 -2.10 -48.14
C GLY A 8 9.41 -2.78 -46.77
N SER A 9 10.61 -3.28 -46.45
CA SER A 9 10.88 -3.87 -45.13
C SER A 9 11.00 -2.82 -44.02
N ILE A 10 11.42 -1.59 -44.34
CA ILE A 10 11.49 -0.49 -43.36
C ILE A 10 10.08 -0.07 -42.93
N VAL A 11 9.15 0.07 -43.88
CA VAL A 11 7.79 0.52 -43.59
C VAL A 11 7.05 -0.50 -42.72
N PHE A 12 7.20 -1.79 -42.99
CA PHE A 12 6.58 -2.84 -42.17
C PHE A 12 7.14 -2.88 -40.75
N LEU A 13 8.44 -2.65 -40.59
CA LEU A 13 9.11 -2.63 -39.28
C LEU A 13 8.70 -1.40 -38.45
N LEU A 14 8.49 -0.25 -39.09
CA LEU A 14 7.95 0.95 -38.43
C LEU A 14 6.50 0.76 -37.96
N ILE A 15 5.66 0.05 -38.73
CA ILE A 15 4.28 -0.26 -38.33
C ILE A 15 4.27 -1.20 -37.11
N ILE A 16 5.11 -2.23 -37.11
CA ILE A 16 5.24 -3.13 -35.94
C ILE A 16 5.68 -2.37 -34.69
N ILE A 17 6.68 -1.49 -34.82
CA ILE A 17 7.13 -0.64 -33.71
C ILE A 17 5.98 0.26 -33.23
N PHE A 18 5.24 0.89 -34.14
CA PHE A 18 4.12 1.77 -33.79
C PHE A 18 3.00 1.01 -33.07
N VAL A 19 2.66 -0.21 -33.51
CA VAL A 19 1.65 -1.06 -32.85
C VAL A 19 2.11 -1.49 -31.45
N ILE A 20 3.36 -1.90 -31.28
CA ILE A 20 3.90 -2.24 -29.95
C ILE A 20 3.85 -1.02 -29.03
N VAL A 21 4.31 0.14 -29.50
CA VAL A 21 4.33 1.38 -28.71
C VAL A 21 2.91 1.85 -28.37
N LYS A 22 1.96 1.85 -29.30
CA LYS A 22 0.59 2.37 -29.07
C LYS A 22 -0.35 1.40 -28.35
N VAL A 23 -0.20 0.10 -28.54
CA VAL A 23 -1.12 -0.91 -27.95
C VAL A 23 -0.60 -1.43 -26.61
N VAL A 24 0.72 -1.54 -26.44
CA VAL A 24 1.32 -2.06 -25.20
C VAL A 24 1.66 -0.95 -24.19
N MET A 25 2.09 0.24 -24.63
CA MET A 25 2.45 1.31 -23.68
C MET A 25 1.32 2.00 -22.90
N PRO A 26 0.02 1.99 -23.27
CA PRO A 26 -0.97 2.58 -22.37
C PRO A 26 -1.08 1.81 -21.05
N LYS A 27 -0.62 0.55 -20.98
CA LYS A 27 -0.62 -0.25 -19.75
C LYS A 27 0.55 0.02 -18.82
N VAL A 28 1.66 0.60 -19.28
CA VAL A 28 2.88 0.73 -18.44
C VAL A 28 2.71 1.83 -17.38
N ASN A 29 1.84 2.82 -17.63
CA ASN A 29 1.48 3.83 -16.63
C ASN A 29 0.41 3.34 -15.64
N ALA A 30 -0.35 2.29 -15.94
CA ALA A 30 -1.26 1.63 -15.00
C ALA A 30 -0.52 0.63 -14.09
N VAL A 31 0.59 0.05 -14.57
CA VAL A 31 1.40 -0.92 -13.81
C VAL A 31 2.06 -0.31 -12.57
N LYS A 32 2.48 0.97 -12.61
CA LYS A 32 3.15 1.61 -11.45
C LYS A 32 2.26 1.71 -10.21
N ASP A 33 0.99 2.09 -10.39
CA ASP A 33 0.05 2.20 -9.28
C ASP A 33 -0.50 0.81 -8.90
N GLY A 34 -0.70 -0.07 -9.89
CA GLY A 34 -1.04 -1.50 -9.73
C GLY A 34 -0.14 -2.24 -8.74
N THR A 35 1.17 -2.15 -8.95
CA THR A 35 2.15 -2.75 -8.07
C THR A 35 2.22 -2.05 -6.72
N LEU A 36 1.93 -0.76 -6.67
CA LEU A 36 2.03 0.04 -5.45
C LEU A 36 0.91 -0.30 -4.48
N GLY A 37 -0.34 -0.38 -4.93
CA GLY A 37 -1.48 -0.73 -4.08
C GLY A 37 -1.31 -2.12 -3.46
N MET A 38 -0.93 -3.13 -4.26
CA MET A 38 -0.63 -4.46 -3.74
C MET A 38 0.58 -4.47 -2.79
N ALA A 39 1.67 -3.75 -3.11
CA ALA A 39 2.83 -3.65 -2.24
C ALA A 39 2.51 -2.93 -0.91
N SER A 40 1.55 -2.01 -0.89
CA SER A 40 1.07 -1.37 0.33
C SER A 40 0.40 -2.36 1.29
N GLY A 41 -0.10 -3.50 0.80
CA GLY A 41 -0.52 -4.61 1.65
C GLY A 41 0.62 -5.15 2.52
N MET A 42 1.80 -5.33 1.93
CA MET A 42 2.99 -5.76 2.66
C MET A 42 3.48 -4.71 3.67
N LEU A 43 3.32 -3.43 3.33
CA LEU A 43 3.60 -2.33 4.25
C LEU A 43 2.68 -2.35 5.48
N LEU A 44 1.37 -2.58 5.27
CA LEU A 44 0.41 -2.76 6.37
C LEU A 44 0.79 -3.94 7.27
N LYS A 45 1.14 -5.08 6.65
CA LYS A 45 1.62 -6.26 7.39
C LYS A 45 2.85 -5.94 8.24
N GLY A 46 3.86 -5.32 7.64
CA GLY A 46 5.08 -4.94 8.35
C GLY A 46 4.81 -3.98 9.51
N ALA A 47 3.92 -2.99 9.31
CA ALA A 47 3.52 -2.08 10.38
C ALA A 47 2.85 -2.81 11.56
N TYR A 48 1.97 -3.77 11.27
CA TYR A 48 1.36 -4.61 12.30
C TYR A 48 2.41 -5.43 13.07
N GLU A 49 3.32 -6.11 12.38
CA GLU A 49 4.36 -6.94 13.01
C GLU A 49 5.29 -6.12 13.89
N ASP A 50 5.68 -4.92 13.43
CA ASP A 50 6.47 -3.96 14.20
C ASP A 50 5.74 -3.51 15.48
N ILE A 51 4.46 -3.12 15.38
CA ILE A 51 3.63 -2.70 16.52
C ILE A 51 3.42 -3.85 17.51
N LYS A 52 3.12 -5.05 17.02
CA LYS A 52 2.97 -6.24 17.87
C LYS A 52 4.28 -6.55 18.59
N SER A 53 5.40 -6.52 17.89
CA SER A 53 6.71 -6.79 18.49
C SER A 53 7.10 -5.76 19.55
N ASP A 54 6.82 -4.48 19.32
CA ASP A 54 7.07 -3.42 20.30
C ASP A 54 6.16 -3.56 21.52
N TYR A 55 4.86 -3.82 21.30
CA TYR A 55 3.90 -4.07 22.38
C TYR A 55 4.32 -5.28 23.23
N PHE A 56 4.73 -6.39 22.60
CA PHE A 56 5.21 -7.57 23.32
C PHE A 56 6.46 -7.27 24.17
N ALA A 57 7.33 -6.37 23.71
CA ALA A 57 8.55 -5.99 24.43
C ALA A 57 8.30 -5.01 25.59
N GLN A 58 7.32 -4.10 25.45
CA GLN A 58 7.09 -3.01 26.40
C GLN A 58 5.89 -3.25 27.32
N GLY A 59 4.92 -4.07 26.90
CA GLY A 59 3.66 -4.30 27.59
C GLY A 59 2.63 -3.17 27.44
N GLU A 60 2.89 -2.18 26.58
CA GLU A 60 1.98 -1.06 26.33
C GLU A 60 2.10 -0.54 24.88
N LEU A 61 1.06 0.16 24.40
CA LEU A 61 1.10 0.85 23.11
C LEU A 61 1.98 2.10 23.24
N ARG A 62 2.95 2.23 22.34
CA ARG A 62 3.80 3.42 22.23
C ARG A 62 3.48 4.20 20.96
N SER A 63 4.11 5.36 20.82
CA SER A 63 3.93 6.17 19.61
C SER A 63 4.36 5.40 18.37
N LEU A 64 3.63 5.59 17.26
CA LEU A 64 3.91 4.87 16.01
C LEU A 64 5.36 5.07 15.55
N ASN A 65 5.92 6.26 15.75
CA ASN A 65 7.33 6.56 15.47
C ASN A 65 8.34 5.70 16.24
N SER A 66 7.96 5.14 17.38
CA SER A 66 8.82 4.32 18.24
C SER A 66 8.65 2.85 17.90
N SER A 67 7.43 2.44 17.55
CA SER A 67 7.11 1.05 17.24
C SER A 67 7.52 0.68 15.81
N ILE A 68 7.37 1.57 14.84
CA ILE A 68 7.59 1.30 13.41
C ILE A 68 9.02 1.66 13.00
N LYS A 69 9.77 0.69 12.47
CA LYS A 69 11.19 0.85 12.14
C LYS A 69 11.45 1.46 10.76
N ASN A 70 10.46 1.43 9.87
CA ASN A 70 10.63 1.85 8.48
C ASN A 70 10.13 3.29 8.23
N ILE A 71 11.03 4.15 7.73
CA ILE A 71 10.71 5.53 7.39
C ILE A 71 9.71 5.66 6.22
N SER A 72 9.63 4.69 5.31
CA SER A 72 8.65 4.74 4.21
C SER A 72 7.22 4.54 4.71
N LEU A 73 7.04 3.94 5.90
CA LEU A 73 5.73 3.82 6.53
C LEU A 73 5.30 5.12 7.19
N LYS A 74 6.24 5.99 7.60
CA LYS A 74 5.92 7.32 8.12
C LYS A 74 5.04 8.08 7.14
N ASP A 75 5.35 7.99 5.85
CA ASP A 75 4.61 8.69 4.80
C ASP A 75 3.18 8.16 4.67
N SER A 76 2.90 6.91 5.08
CA SER A 76 1.55 6.35 5.11
C SER A 76 0.66 6.87 6.23
N PHE A 77 1.20 7.57 7.22
CA PHE A 77 0.44 8.12 8.34
C PHE A 77 0.46 9.65 8.31
N SER A 78 -0.58 10.28 8.87
CA SER A 78 -0.50 11.72 9.12
C SER A 78 0.63 12.02 10.12
N GLU A 79 1.25 13.21 10.05
CA GLU A 79 2.30 13.58 11.00
C GLU A 79 1.81 13.58 12.45
N ALA A 80 0.54 13.93 12.66
CA ALA A 80 -0.10 13.87 13.96
C ALA A 80 -0.20 12.42 14.45
N ASP A 81 -0.68 11.50 13.61
CA ASP A 81 -0.85 10.10 14.00
C ASP A 81 0.50 9.42 14.20
N TRP A 82 1.48 9.68 13.32
CA TRP A 82 2.83 9.13 13.38
C TRP A 82 3.53 9.40 14.71
N ASN A 83 3.35 10.61 15.25
CA ASN A 83 3.98 11.00 16.51
C ASN A 83 3.09 10.75 17.73
N SER A 84 1.87 10.23 17.53
CA SER A 84 0.93 9.97 18.61
C SER A 84 0.99 8.52 19.09
N VAL A 85 0.62 8.31 20.35
CA VAL A 85 0.33 6.99 20.90
C VAL A 85 -1.04 6.54 20.39
N PRO A 86 -1.16 5.37 19.72
CA PRO A 86 -2.44 4.83 19.32
C PRO A 86 -3.40 4.71 20.51
N GLN A 87 -4.64 5.14 20.32
CA GLN A 87 -5.68 5.07 21.34
C GLN A 87 -6.69 3.98 20.98
N ILE A 88 -7.22 3.30 22.00
CA ILE A 88 -8.27 2.31 21.82
C ILE A 88 -9.52 2.98 21.22
N ASP A 89 -10.15 2.31 20.25
CA ASP A 89 -11.32 2.73 19.50
C ASP A 89 -11.15 4.03 18.68
N LYS A 90 -9.93 4.59 18.61
CA LYS A 90 -9.62 5.75 17.77
C LYS A 90 -8.99 5.28 16.46
N PRO A 91 -9.60 5.59 15.30
CA PRO A 91 -9.03 5.22 14.02
C PRO A 91 -7.78 6.06 13.71
N ILE A 92 -6.82 5.39 13.06
CA ILE A 92 -5.61 5.97 12.48
C ILE A 92 -5.70 5.77 10.97
N ASP A 93 -5.57 6.86 10.21
CA ASP A 93 -5.64 6.79 8.76
C ASP A 93 -4.37 6.18 8.18
N PHE A 94 -4.55 5.12 7.38
CA PHE A 94 -3.49 4.53 6.57
C PHE A 94 -3.66 4.99 5.12
N SER A 95 -2.70 5.81 4.70
CA SER A 95 -2.70 6.47 3.41
C SER A 95 -1.69 5.86 2.46
N ILE A 96 -2.01 5.90 1.17
CA ILE A 96 -1.13 5.44 0.10
C ILE A 96 -0.90 6.60 -0.87
N GLY A 97 0.38 6.88 -1.15
CA GLY A 97 0.77 7.93 -2.09
C GLY A 97 0.62 7.45 -3.53
N GLY A 98 -0.16 8.16 -4.34
CA GLY A 98 -0.29 7.85 -5.76
C GLY A 98 0.87 8.42 -6.59
N SER A 99 1.46 7.61 -7.47
CA SER A 99 2.53 8.05 -8.38
C SER A 99 2.05 9.13 -9.35
N LYS A 100 0.76 9.11 -9.72
CA LYS A 100 0.12 10.03 -10.68
C LYS A 100 -0.35 11.35 -10.08
N ASP A 101 -0.59 11.40 -8.78
CA ASP A 101 -1.21 12.56 -8.10
C ASP A 101 -0.18 13.47 -7.40
N LYS A 102 1.06 13.53 -7.91
CA LYS A 102 2.18 14.35 -7.38
C LYS A 102 2.45 14.15 -5.87
N GLY A 103 2.27 12.94 -5.35
CA GLY A 103 2.52 12.65 -3.93
C GLY A 103 1.37 13.04 -2.98
N ASN A 104 0.17 13.29 -3.49
CA ASN A 104 -1.01 13.35 -2.63
C ASN A 104 -1.29 11.97 -2.03
N MET A 105 -1.18 11.88 -0.70
CA MET A 105 -1.54 10.72 0.10
C MET A 105 -3.06 10.58 0.12
N ILE A 106 -3.57 9.39 -0.17
CA ILE A 106 -5.01 9.08 -0.15
C ILE A 106 -5.25 8.08 0.97
N VAL A 107 -6.18 8.37 1.87
CA VAL A 107 -6.60 7.43 2.91
C VAL A 107 -7.31 6.26 2.25
N CYS A 108 -6.71 5.06 2.34
CA CYS A 108 -7.28 3.84 1.75
C CYS A 108 -7.83 2.89 2.82
N ALA A 109 -7.42 3.06 4.08
CA ALA A 109 -7.93 2.30 5.21
C ALA A 109 -7.79 3.05 6.53
N ARG A 110 -8.50 2.55 7.55
CA ARG A 110 -8.36 2.96 8.94
C ARG A 110 -7.91 1.79 9.79
N ILE A 111 -6.84 1.99 10.53
CA ILE A 111 -6.36 1.05 11.53
C ILE A 111 -6.99 1.42 12.86
N ILE A 112 -7.62 0.45 13.52
CA ILE A 112 -8.28 0.66 14.82
C ILE A 112 -7.78 -0.40 15.79
N PHE A 113 -7.20 0.06 16.89
CA PHE A 113 -6.89 -0.78 18.04
C PHE A 113 -8.14 -0.90 18.91
N LYS A 114 -8.57 -2.13 19.18
CA LYS A 114 -9.72 -2.44 20.02
C LYS A 114 -9.24 -3.26 21.21
N LYS A 115 -10.04 -3.30 22.28
CA LYS A 115 -9.75 -4.10 23.47
C LYS A 115 -10.97 -4.91 23.86
N ASP A 116 -10.76 -6.19 24.16
CA ASP A 116 -11.76 -7.07 24.75
C ASP A 116 -11.16 -7.83 25.96
N ASP A 117 -11.87 -8.86 26.43
CA ASP A 117 -11.45 -9.67 27.57
C ASP A 117 -10.19 -10.52 27.31
N LYS A 118 -9.80 -10.72 26.05
CA LYS A 118 -8.59 -11.47 25.66
C LYS A 118 -7.37 -10.57 25.51
N GLY A 119 -7.57 -9.27 25.23
CA GLY A 119 -6.48 -8.32 25.11
C GLY A 119 -6.74 -7.23 24.08
N ILE A 120 -5.67 -6.54 23.71
CA ILE A 120 -5.70 -5.53 22.63
C ILE A 120 -5.53 -6.24 21.29
N TYR A 121 -6.38 -5.90 20.32
CA TYR A 121 -6.29 -6.39 18.94
C TYR A 121 -6.42 -5.27 17.93
N LEU A 122 -5.85 -5.51 16.75
CA LEU A 122 -5.92 -4.61 15.62
C LEU A 122 -7.01 -5.07 14.63
N THR A 123 -7.73 -4.09 14.10
CA THR A 123 -8.67 -4.23 12.99
C THR A 123 -8.35 -3.21 11.91
N VAL A 124 -8.58 -3.57 10.66
CA VAL A 124 -8.38 -2.66 9.52
C VAL A 124 -9.68 -2.53 8.76
N GLU A 125 -10.20 -1.31 8.69
CA GLU A 125 -11.45 -1.01 8.00
C GLU A 125 -11.14 -0.33 6.65
N PRO A 126 -11.78 -0.75 5.55
CA PRO A 126 -11.58 -0.12 4.26
C PRO A 126 -12.19 1.28 4.25
N GLU A 127 -11.47 2.25 3.68
CA GLU A 127 -12.06 3.54 3.35
C GLU A 127 -12.64 3.52 1.94
N ASN A 128 -13.86 4.06 1.79
CA ASN A 128 -14.60 4.03 0.53
C ASN A 128 -14.11 5.14 -0.41
N HIS A 129 -12.94 4.93 -1.01
CA HIS A 129 -12.42 5.78 -2.07
C HIS A 129 -12.47 5.03 -3.41
N LYS A 130 -13.15 5.60 -4.41
CA LYS A 130 -13.23 5.09 -5.80
C LYS A 130 -11.93 5.31 -6.59
N ARG A 131 -10.78 5.01 -5.97
CA ARG A 131 -9.45 5.17 -6.55
C ARG A 131 -8.88 3.78 -6.78
N GLU A 132 -8.44 3.52 -8.01
CA GLU A 132 -7.84 2.25 -8.44
C GLU A 132 -6.75 1.74 -7.47
N LEU A 133 -5.94 2.66 -6.93
CA LEU A 133 -4.88 2.34 -5.97
C LEU A 133 -5.42 1.78 -4.63
N CYS A 134 -6.49 2.37 -4.08
CA CYS A 134 -7.11 1.87 -2.85
C CYS A 134 -7.85 0.55 -3.12
N GLU A 135 -8.50 0.41 -4.27
CA GLU A 135 -9.15 -0.84 -4.68
C GLU A 135 -8.14 -1.99 -4.78
N GLN A 136 -6.98 -1.74 -5.37
CA GLN A 136 -5.90 -2.74 -5.48
C GLN A 136 -5.28 -3.09 -4.13
N PHE A 137 -5.06 -2.10 -3.27
CA PHE A 137 -4.63 -2.32 -1.89
C PHE A 137 -5.65 -3.17 -1.12
N GLN A 138 -6.93 -2.83 -1.24
CA GLN A 138 -7.99 -3.58 -0.58
C GLN A 138 -8.11 -5.00 -1.13
N GLN A 139 -7.73 -5.24 -2.39
CA GLN A 139 -7.64 -6.59 -2.97
C GLN A 139 -6.37 -7.36 -2.57
N SER A 140 -5.41 -6.76 -1.88
CA SER A 140 -4.20 -7.46 -1.44
C SER A 140 -4.54 -8.54 -0.39
N SER A 141 -3.78 -9.63 -0.40
CA SER A 141 -3.95 -10.72 0.57
C SER A 141 -3.83 -10.23 2.01
N GLU A 142 -2.88 -9.34 2.27
CA GLU A 142 -2.61 -8.79 3.59
C GLU A 142 -3.80 -7.96 4.07
N PHE A 143 -4.31 -7.04 3.24
CA PHE A 143 -5.48 -6.24 3.61
C PHE A 143 -6.70 -7.11 3.91
N GLN A 144 -6.99 -8.09 3.05
CA GLN A 144 -8.11 -9.02 3.26
C GLN A 144 -7.95 -9.83 4.54
N GLN A 145 -6.72 -10.22 4.87
CA GLN A 145 -6.41 -10.90 6.13
C GLN A 145 -6.73 -9.99 7.33
N TYR A 146 -6.17 -8.77 7.34
CA TYR A 146 -6.30 -7.80 8.44
C TYR A 146 -7.69 -7.19 8.62
N SER A 147 -8.50 -7.16 7.56
CA SER A 147 -9.87 -6.64 7.61
C SER A 147 -10.92 -7.68 8.00
N SER A 148 -10.60 -8.97 7.93
CA SER A 148 -11.55 -10.06 8.18
C SER A 148 -11.34 -10.78 9.52
N SER A 149 -10.27 -10.47 10.25
CA SER A 149 -9.90 -11.17 11.49
C SER A 149 -9.43 -10.20 12.56
N ASN A 150 -9.54 -10.61 13.83
CA ASN A 150 -8.99 -9.87 14.96
C ASN A 150 -7.55 -10.31 15.21
N PHE A 151 -6.63 -9.36 15.19
CA PHE A 151 -5.20 -9.63 15.34
C PHE A 151 -4.70 -9.15 16.70
N TYR A 152 -4.63 -10.06 17.66
CA TYR A 152 -4.23 -9.76 19.03
C TYR A 152 -2.73 -9.45 19.12
N LEU A 153 -2.40 -8.42 19.90
CA LEU A 153 -1.01 -8.02 20.20
C LEU A 153 -0.38 -8.92 21.28
N GLU A 154 -1.23 -9.54 22.09
CA GLU A 154 -0.89 -10.50 23.15
C GLU A 154 -1.30 -11.88 22.61
N ASP A 155 -0.35 -12.74 22.26
CA ASP A 155 -0.65 -14.15 21.93
C ASP A 155 -0.90 -14.97 23.20
#